data_AF-A0A7D6CGE1-F1
#
_entry.id   AF-A0A7D6CGE1-F1
#
_cell.length_a   1.000
_cell.length_b   1.000
_cell.length_c   1.000
_cell.angle_alpha   90.00
_cell.angle_beta   90.00
_cell.angle_gamma   90.00
#
_symmetry.space_group_name_H-M   'P 1'
#
loop_
_entity.id
_entity.type
_entity.pdbx_description
1 polymer ?
#
loop_
_entity_poly.entity_id
_entity_poly.type
_entity_poly.pdbx_seq_one_letter_code
_entity_poly.pdbx_strand_id
1 'polypeptide(L)'
;MAAVVATGGAVSQIHLRVALAVVRCAASLLPDARQRARYLEQWQADVHDAADLDLSALRLALGAAGAAARIAVTSSKGSTTMLPIGPLALALRVVHGSRDRQRAATLAALLALGLLGGIALLITG
;
A
#
# COMPACT_ATOMS: atom_id res chain seq x y z
N MET A 1 -4.60 8.74 -36.97
CA MET A 1 -4.97 9.37 -35.69
C MET A 1 -5.91 8.50 -34.83
N ALA A 2 -6.95 7.86 -35.38
CA ALA A 2 -7.86 7.00 -34.59
C ALA A 2 -7.18 5.82 -33.85
N ALA A 3 -6.16 5.18 -34.46
CA ALA A 3 -5.44 4.06 -33.84
C ALA A 3 -4.61 4.46 -32.61
N VAL A 4 -4.06 5.69 -32.58
CA VAL A 4 -3.28 6.23 -31.46
C VAL A 4 -4.19 6.63 -30.28
N VAL A 5 -5.40 7.10 -30.57
CA VAL A 5 -6.41 7.40 -29.55
C VAL A 5 -6.95 6.10 -28.93
N ALA A 6 -7.14 5.05 -29.73
CA ALA A 6 -7.58 3.74 -29.25
C ALA A 6 -6.53 3.06 -28.34
N THR A 7 -5.24 3.16 -28.69
CA THR A 7 -4.16 2.63 -27.83
C THR A 7 -3.99 3.43 -26.55
N GLY A 8 -4.11 4.76 -26.59
CA GLY A 8 -4.08 5.61 -25.40
C GLY A 8 -5.20 5.27 -24.40
N GLY A 9 -6.42 5.05 -24.89
CA GLY A 9 -7.55 4.65 -24.05
C GLY A 9 -7.38 3.27 -23.41
N ALA A 10 -6.86 2.30 -24.16
CA ALA A 10 -6.61 0.95 -23.65
C ALA A 10 -5.56 0.93 -22.53
N VAL A 11 -4.46 1.69 -22.69
CA VAL A 11 -3.41 1.79 -21.68
C VAL A 11 -3.92 2.48 -20.40
N SER A 12 -4.72 3.55 -20.54
CA SER A 12 -5.34 4.23 -19.39
C SER A 12 -6.27 3.29 -18.60
N GLN A 13 -7.06 2.47 -19.29
CA GLN A 13 -7.92 1.46 -18.67
C GLN A 13 -7.13 0.36 -17.95
N ILE A 14 -6.00 -0.07 -18.51
CA ILE A 14 -5.11 -1.05 -17.85
C ILE A 14 -4.54 -0.45 -16.56
N HIS A 15 -4.02 0.78 -16.61
CA HIS A 15 -3.48 1.46 -15.43
C HIS A 15 -4.52 1.62 -14.32
N LEU A 16 -5.75 1.98 -14.66
CA LEU A 16 -6.85 2.08 -13.70
C LEU A 16 -7.16 0.73 -13.05
N ARG A 17 -7.27 -0.35 -13.85
CA ARG A 17 -7.53 -1.70 -13.33
C ARG A 17 -6.42 -2.18 -12.40
N VAL A 18 -5.16 -1.94 -12.77
CA VAL A 18 -4.00 -2.28 -11.94
C VAL A 18 -4.02 -1.45 -10.65
N ALA A 19 -4.27 -0.15 -10.72
CA ALA A 19 -4.39 0.72 -9.55
C ALA A 19 -5.47 0.23 -8.57
N LEU A 20 -6.65 -0.13 -9.07
CA LEU A 20 -7.73 -0.68 -8.24
C LEU A 20 -7.38 -2.05 -7.63
N ALA A 21 -6.66 -2.90 -8.36
CA ALA A 21 -6.16 -4.17 -7.82
C ALA A 21 -5.16 -3.94 -6.67
N VAL A 22 -4.24 -2.98 -6.84
CA VAL A 22 -3.30 -2.56 -5.80
C VAL A 22 -4.04 -2.03 -4.58
N VAL A 23 -5.06 -1.18 -4.74
CA VAL A 23 -5.87 -0.68 -3.62
C VAL A 23 -6.58 -1.81 -2.86
N ARG A 24 -7.14 -2.81 -3.57
CA ARG A 24 -7.76 -3.98 -2.92
C ARG A 24 -6.75 -4.79 -2.11
N CYS A 25 -5.57 -5.04 -2.68
CA CYS A 25 -4.47 -5.69 -1.97
C CYS A 25 -4.01 -4.87 -0.76
N ALA A 26 -3.83 -3.56 -0.90
CA ALA A 26 -3.46 -2.67 0.18
C ALA A 26 -4.47 -2.70 1.33
N ALA A 27 -5.76 -2.61 1.00
CA ALA A 27 -6.81 -2.66 1.99
C ALA A 27 -6.82 -3.99 2.77
N SER A 28 -6.48 -5.11 2.13
CA SER A 28 -6.38 -6.42 2.80
C SER A 28 -5.34 -6.48 3.93
N LEU A 29 -4.36 -5.56 3.92
CA LEU A 29 -3.35 -5.43 4.98
C LEU A 29 -3.88 -4.77 6.26
N LEU A 30 -5.05 -4.13 6.19
CA LEU A 30 -5.66 -3.47 7.36
C LEU A 30 -6.25 -4.53 8.30
N PRO A 31 -5.88 -4.50 9.60
CA PRO A 31 -6.27 -5.54 10.56
C PRO A 31 -7.75 -5.45 10.94
N ASP A 32 -8.31 -4.24 11.08
CA ASP A 32 -9.72 -4.04 11.41
C ASP A 32 -10.62 -4.09 10.17
N ALA A 33 -11.68 -4.89 10.22
CA ALA A 33 -12.59 -5.12 9.10
C ALA A 33 -13.43 -3.87 8.75
N ARG A 34 -13.84 -3.08 9.76
CA ARG A 34 -14.61 -1.84 9.51
C ARG A 34 -13.72 -0.76 8.91
N GLN A 35 -12.53 -0.58 9.45
CA GLN A 35 -11.54 0.36 8.93
C GLN A 35 -11.11 -0.03 7.50
N ARG A 36 -10.91 -1.34 7.25
CA ARG A 36 -10.61 -1.86 5.91
C ARG A 36 -11.66 -1.50 4.87
N ALA A 37 -12.94 -1.70 5.17
CA ALA A 37 -14.03 -1.38 4.24
C ALA A 37 -14.04 0.12 3.89
N ARG A 38 -13.91 0.99 4.90
CA ARG A 38 -13.90 2.44 4.71
C ARG A 38 -12.71 2.92 3.88
N TYR A 39 -11.50 2.46 4.17
CA TYR A 39 -10.33 2.83 3.38
C TYR A 39 -10.39 2.30 1.96
N LEU A 40 -10.93 1.09 1.75
CA LEU A 40 -11.11 0.54 0.43
C LEU A 40 -12.04 1.41 -0.41
N GLU A 41 -13.19 1.81 0.14
CA GLU A 41 -14.14 2.72 -0.53
C GLU A 41 -13.48 4.06 -0.86
N GLN A 42 -12.81 4.66 0.12
CA GLN A 42 -12.16 5.96 -0.05
C GLN A 42 -11.04 5.92 -1.10
N TRP A 43 -10.12 4.96 -1.00
CA TRP A 43 -9.00 4.86 -1.95
C TRP A 43 -9.45 4.48 -3.36
N GLN A 44 -10.55 3.72 -3.50
CA GLN A 44 -11.13 3.46 -4.81
C GLN A 44 -11.71 4.73 -5.42
N ALA A 45 -12.41 5.55 -4.64
CA ALA A 45 -12.90 6.85 -5.09
C ALA A 45 -11.73 7.76 -5.51
N ASP A 46 -10.69 7.88 -4.68
CA ASP A 46 -9.50 8.68 -4.98
C ASP A 46 -8.81 8.24 -6.29
N VAL A 47 -8.78 6.94 -6.56
CA VAL A 47 -8.19 6.37 -7.79
C VAL A 47 -9.04 6.67 -9.03
N HIS A 48 -10.38 6.62 -8.92
CA HIS A 48 -11.26 6.99 -10.02
C HIS A 48 -11.19 8.50 -10.29
N ASP A 49 -11.30 9.32 -9.25
CA ASP A 49 -11.18 10.78 -9.36
C ASP A 49 -9.85 11.19 -9.99
N ALA A 50 -8.76 10.52 -9.62
CA ALA A 50 -7.47 10.77 -10.23
C ALA A 50 -7.44 10.45 -11.73
N ALA A 51 -8.06 9.34 -12.15
CA ALA A 51 -8.16 9.01 -13.56
C ALA A 51 -9.02 10.02 -14.33
N ASP A 52 -10.11 10.49 -13.72
CA ASP A 52 -11.00 11.51 -14.31
C ASP A 52 -10.32 12.89 -14.42
N LEU A 53 -9.39 13.19 -13.52
CA LEU A 53 -8.58 14.42 -13.52
C LEU A 53 -7.26 14.28 -14.31
N ASP A 54 -7.06 13.18 -15.05
CA ASP A 54 -5.82 12.87 -15.79
C ASP A 54 -4.55 12.84 -14.92
N LEU A 55 -4.72 12.57 -13.63
CA LEU A 55 -3.66 12.31 -12.67
C LEU A 55 -3.27 10.82 -12.67
N SER A 56 -2.08 10.52 -12.16
CA SER A 56 -1.59 9.14 -12.10
C SER A 56 -2.30 8.31 -11.03
N ALA A 57 -3.34 7.58 -11.43
CA ALA A 57 -4.06 6.58 -10.61
C ALA A 57 -3.11 5.55 -9.97
N LEU A 58 -2.10 5.08 -10.71
CA LEU A 58 -1.09 4.15 -10.20
C LEU A 58 -0.26 4.73 -9.05
N ARG A 59 0.14 6.00 -9.17
CA ARG A 59 0.93 6.68 -8.12
C ARG A 59 0.12 6.81 -6.83
N LEU A 60 -1.18 7.11 -6.94
CA LEU A 60 -2.07 7.16 -5.77
C LEU A 60 -2.29 5.78 -5.14
N ALA A 61 -2.50 4.75 -5.95
CA ALA A 61 -2.63 3.38 -5.45
C ALA A 61 -1.37 2.90 -4.71
N LEU A 62 -0.18 3.26 -5.19
CA LEU A 62 1.08 2.98 -4.50
C LEU A 62 1.20 3.77 -3.18
N GLY A 63 0.73 5.02 -3.15
CA GLY A 63 0.62 5.82 -1.93
C GLY A 63 -0.30 5.16 -0.90
N ALA A 64 -1.46 4.67 -1.33
CA ALA A 64 -2.40 3.93 -0.50
C ALA A 64 -1.79 2.63 0.04
N ALA A 65 -1.04 1.89 -0.78
CA ALA A 65 -0.31 0.70 -0.35
C ALA A 65 0.75 1.02 0.73
N GLY A 66 1.51 2.09 0.55
CA GLY A 66 2.47 2.57 1.56
C GLY A 66 1.79 2.99 2.86
N ALA A 67 0.65 3.67 2.78
CA ALA A 67 -0.16 4.04 3.94
C ALA A 67 -0.70 2.80 4.68
N ALA A 68 -1.27 1.84 3.95
CA ALA A 68 -1.77 0.58 4.52
C ALA A 68 -0.67 -0.21 5.24
N ALA A 69 0.51 -0.33 4.61
CA ALA A 69 1.66 -0.99 5.21
C ALA A 69 2.10 -0.27 6.51
N ARG A 70 2.15 1.06 6.50
CA ARG A 70 2.47 1.85 7.70
C ARG A 70 1.45 1.62 8.81
N ILE A 71 0.15 1.68 8.49
CA ILE A 71 -0.94 1.43 9.45
C ILE A 71 -0.79 0.03 10.04
N ALA A 72 -0.64 -1.01 9.21
CA ALA A 72 -0.48 -2.39 9.65
C ALA A 72 0.70 -2.58 10.61
N VAL A 73 1.86 -1.99 10.30
CA VAL A 73 3.06 -2.04 11.16
C VAL A 73 2.82 -1.30 12.48
N THR A 74 2.15 -0.15 12.46
CA THR A 74 1.87 0.62 13.69
C THR A 74 0.73 0.05 14.54
N SER A 75 -0.21 -0.68 13.93
CA SER A 75 -1.42 -1.20 14.57
C SER A 75 -1.24 -2.61 15.13
N SER A 76 -0.36 -3.45 14.54
CA SER A 76 -0.04 -4.79 15.09
C SER A 76 0.61 -4.74 16.48
N LYS A 77 1.19 -3.59 16.84
CA LYS A 77 1.64 -3.31 18.19
C LYS A 77 0.43 -2.89 19.01
N GLY A 78 -0.30 -3.88 19.55
CA GLY A 78 -1.41 -3.65 20.46
C GLY A 78 -1.06 -2.55 21.47
N SER A 79 -1.62 -1.36 21.27
CA SER A 79 -1.38 -0.20 22.13
C SER A 79 -2.70 0.27 22.73
N THR A 80 -3.49 -0.69 23.18
CA THR A 80 -4.35 -0.54 24.36
C THR A 80 -3.75 -1.22 25.59
N THR A 81 -2.47 -1.61 25.55
CA THR A 81 -1.69 -1.82 26.77
C THR A 81 -0.96 -0.52 27.10
N MET A 82 -1.40 0.13 28.17
CA MET A 82 -0.72 1.23 28.84
C MET A 82 0.80 0.96 28.83
N LEU A 83 1.55 1.70 28.01
CA LEU A 83 3.01 1.58 27.99
C LEU A 83 3.52 1.96 29.38
N PRO A 84 4.35 1.14 30.04
CA PRO A 84 4.93 1.52 31.33
C PRO A 84 5.74 2.80 31.11
N ILE A 85 5.30 3.92 31.68
CA ILE A 85 6.04 5.18 31.61
C ILE A 85 7.29 5.01 32.51
N GLY A 86 8.48 4.82 31.93
CA GLY A 86 9.72 4.67 32.70
C GLY A 86 10.87 3.94 31.98
N PRO A 87 12.02 3.74 32.66
CA PRO A 87 13.23 3.11 32.06
C PRO A 87 12.97 1.70 31.54
N LEU A 88 11.98 0.99 32.07
CA LEU A 88 11.57 -0.34 31.63
C LEU A 88 10.91 -0.33 30.22
N ALA A 89 10.20 0.74 29.84
CA ALA A 89 9.74 0.90 28.45
C ALA A 89 10.89 1.16 27.48
N LEU A 90 11.93 1.87 27.92
CA LEU A 90 13.14 2.08 27.14
C LEU A 90 13.86 0.75 26.89
N ALA A 91 14.01 -0.07 27.94
CA ALA A 91 14.61 -1.40 27.81
C ALA A 91 13.82 -2.33 26.87
N LEU A 92 12.50 -2.40 27.01
CA LEU A 92 11.65 -3.20 26.13
C LEU A 92 11.69 -2.72 24.67
N ARG A 93 11.74 -1.39 24.45
CA ARG A 93 11.84 -0.79 23.11
C ARG A 93 13.16 -1.11 22.42
N VAL A 94 14.26 -1.15 23.17
CA VAL A 94 15.59 -1.49 22.63
C VAL A 94 15.69 -2.98 22.30
N VAL A 95 15.18 -3.86 23.19
CA VAL A 95 15.27 -5.32 23.01
C VAL A 95 14.35 -5.83 21.90
N HIS A 96 13.10 -5.34 21.81
CA HIS A 96 12.15 -5.78 20.78
C HIS A 96 12.25 -4.98 19.47
N GLY A 97 12.66 -3.72 19.54
CA GLY A 97 12.64 -2.83 18.38
C GLY A 97 13.61 -3.19 17.26
N SER A 98 14.71 -3.90 17.56
CA SER A 98 15.73 -4.25 16.56
C SER A 98 15.28 -5.40 15.64
N ARG A 99 14.76 -6.49 16.23
CA ARG A 99 14.28 -7.65 15.45
C ARG A 99 13.03 -7.34 14.63
N ASP A 100 12.10 -6.56 15.18
CA ASP A 100 10.89 -6.16 14.44
C ASP A 100 11.21 -5.21 13.29
N ARG A 101 12.16 -4.29 13.47
CA ARG A 101 12.63 -3.42 12.37
C ARG A 101 13.31 -4.20 11.26
N GLN A 102 14.13 -5.20 11.60
CA GLN A 102 14.75 -6.07 10.58
C GLN A 102 13.70 -6.87 9.80
N ARG A 103 12.68 -7.40 10.48
CA ARG A 103 11.58 -8.14 9.82
C ARG A 103 10.72 -7.23 8.94
N ALA A 104 10.40 -6.02 9.41
CA ALA A 104 9.68 -5.03 8.62
C ALA A 104 10.49 -4.58 7.39
N ALA A 105 11.80 -4.35 7.55
CA ALA A 105 12.68 -3.98 6.45
C ALA A 105 12.82 -5.10 5.41
N THR A 106 12.90 -6.36 5.85
CA THR A 106 12.94 -7.52 4.92
C THR A 106 11.63 -7.72 4.18
N LEU A 107 10.48 -7.60 4.85
CA LEU A 107 9.19 -7.63 4.16
C LEU A 107 9.02 -6.47 3.18
N ALA A 108 9.44 -5.26 3.55
CA ALA A 108 9.44 -4.11 2.65
C ALA A 108 10.35 -4.35 1.42
N ALA A 109 11.53 -4.94 1.61
CA ALA A 109 12.42 -5.30 0.53
C ALA A 109 11.82 -6.38 -0.39
N LEU A 110 11.18 -7.41 0.17
CA LEU A 110 10.52 -8.47 -0.60
C LEU A 110 9.32 -7.93 -1.40
N LEU A 111 8.53 -7.04 -0.81
CA LEU A 111 7.44 -6.35 -1.48
C LEU A 111 7.96 -5.46 -2.61
N ALA A 112 9.02 -4.69 -2.37
CA ALA A 112 9.65 -3.86 -3.39
C ALA A 112 10.19 -4.70 -4.55
N LEU A 113 10.84 -5.84 -4.26
CA LEU A 113 11.35 -6.77 -5.27
C LEU A 113 10.22 -7.43 -6.06
N GLY A 114 9.14 -7.86 -5.39
CA GLY A 114 7.96 -8.41 -6.05
C GLY A 114 7.28 -7.39 -6.97
N LEU A 115 7.18 -6.14 -6.52
CA LEU A 115 6.66 -5.03 -7.32
C LEU A 115 7.54 -4.77 -8.55
N LEU A 116 8.87 -4.73 -8.36
CA LEU A 116 9.82 -4.53 -9.44
C LEU A 116 9.76 -5.65 -10.47
N GLY A 117 9.66 -6.91 -10.01
CA GLY A 117 9.51 -8.08 -10.87
C GLY A 117 8.20 -8.05 -11.66
N GLY A 118 7.09 -7.66 -11.02
CA GLY A 118 5.80 -7.49 -11.69
C GLY A 118 5.85 -6.39 -12.77
N ILE A 119 6.48 -5.25 -12.47
CA ILE A 119 6.67 -4.16 -13.44
C ILE A 119 7.52 -4.63 -14.63
N ALA A 120 8.61 -5.36 -14.39
CA ALA A 120 9.46 -5.88 -15.45
C ALA A 120 8.69 -6.80 -16.39
N LEU A 121 7.90 -7.74 -15.85
CA LEU A 121 7.06 -8.66 -16.62
C LEU A 121 6.00 -7.92 -17.46
N LEU A 122 5.48 -6.81 -16.94
CA LEU A 122 4.48 -5.99 -17.62
C LEU A 122 5.05 -5.16 -18.78
N ILE A 123 6.36 -4.92 -18.78
CA ILE A 123 7.07 -4.18 -19.84
C ILE A 123 7.60 -5.13 -20.92
N THR A 124 7.96 -6.37 -20.56
CA THR A 124 8.53 -7.35 -21.49
C THR A 124 7.52 -8.35 -22.07
N GLY A 125 6.30 -8.41 -21.53
CA GLY A 125 5.17 -9.18 -22.08
C GLY A 125 4.24 -8.33 -22.92
#